data_AF-A0A3F2RFA2-F1
#
_entry.id   AF-A0A3F2RFA2-F1
#
_cell.length_a   1.000
_cell.length_b   1.000
_cell.length_c   1.000
_cell.angle_alpha   90.00
_cell.angle_beta   90.00
_cell.angle_gamma   90.00
#
_symmetry.space_group_name_H-M   'P 1'
#
loop_
_entity.id
_entity.type
_entity.pdbx_description
1 polymer ?
#
loop_
_entity_poly.entity_id
_entity_poly.type
_entity_poly.pdbx_seq_one_letter_code
_entity_poly.pdbx_strand_id
1 'polypeptide(L)'
;MAPSLMVLSPQPQHEEMTQSFKASPSRSKQPATVGGLPPRPTTATVNPTLDSPWMQQAVDRGLFRRFEQVSAEVARLSRIQQMETFSSEAGDVADPHPEMVAVQSELNKARRLSVRVRAEQKQLIQQFESQQDRGGVIKKYIAMATGSSGQQQKKNEELKKKLGRHMAEAVQTDAELQRLERRSSSLVDEWKRRSSFSGSRSGRSFCIQPEEEDNLVRKVSRADEEDVYFDDYEDDLDVSELLTQLEEEKQKLLGMLLRTLRLPDALQMHTNMAMYASEAQACESIKKQINRCTGLYHQALQLLRMALATVVSSQYSGSARDFANGPFALTVEAGQLMEAAAIGIQPEARRRYRRFAPELQHVKLPKFPQVVSDFVRRARTNFDPRSALAQEAVRRLPACETTMVMTHKLVIEKLEVLDRWKRTVEQDQERALEAQRQLETHLQQRLAVLARSVSV
;
A
#
# COMPACT_ATOMS: atom_id res chain seq x y z
N MET A 1 67.86 10.80 50.12
CA MET A 1 66.82 11.44 50.96
C MET A 1 65.46 11.00 50.43
N ALA A 2 64.70 10.28 51.24
CA ALA A 2 63.26 9.97 51.05
C ALA A 2 62.41 11.17 51.56
N PRO A 3 61.05 11.21 51.53
CA PRO A 3 60.03 10.13 51.53
C PRO A 3 59.02 10.21 50.34
N SER A 4 58.37 9.14 49.87
CA SER A 4 57.41 8.20 50.49
C SER A 4 56.03 8.83 50.75
N LEU A 5 55.00 8.39 50.01
CA LEU A 5 53.62 8.26 50.51
C LEU A 5 52.85 7.19 49.72
N MET A 6 52.47 6.15 50.44
CA MET A 6 51.56 5.07 50.07
C MET A 6 50.11 5.55 50.10
N VAL A 7 49.25 4.95 49.28
CA VAL A 7 47.83 4.74 49.62
C VAL A 7 47.40 3.34 49.19
N LEU A 8 46.84 2.63 50.16
CA LEU A 8 46.32 1.26 50.14
C LEU A 8 44.86 1.21 49.63
N SER A 9 44.52 0.05 49.05
CA SER A 9 43.23 -0.72 48.97
C SER A 9 42.00 -0.24 49.79
N PRO A 10 40.73 -0.65 49.48
CA PRO A 10 40.37 -2.06 49.24
C PRO A 10 39.18 -2.41 48.31
N GLN A 11 39.20 -3.69 47.96
CA GLN A 11 38.15 -4.58 47.47
C GLN A 11 36.99 -4.75 48.48
N PRO A 12 35.79 -5.17 48.02
CA PRO A 12 34.91 -5.97 48.86
C PRO A 12 34.58 -7.34 48.22
N GLN A 13 34.67 -8.39 49.05
CA GLN A 13 33.97 -9.66 48.90
C GLN A 13 32.84 -9.71 49.93
N HIS A 14 31.69 -10.27 49.57
CA HIS A 14 30.72 -11.04 50.39
C HIS A 14 29.71 -11.60 49.39
N GLU A 15 29.63 -12.91 49.15
CA GLU A 15 29.07 -14.01 49.96
C GLU A 15 27.65 -14.40 49.54
N GLU A 16 27.43 -15.70 49.66
CA GLU A 16 26.34 -16.52 49.14
C GLU A 16 24.97 -16.21 49.78
N MET A 17 23.89 -16.46 49.03
CA MET A 17 22.83 -17.32 49.56
C MET A 17 22.04 -17.99 48.44
N THR A 18 22.14 -19.31 48.43
CA THR A 18 21.26 -20.27 47.79
C THR A 18 19.88 -20.22 48.45
N GLN A 19 18.81 -20.29 47.65
CA GLN A 19 17.63 -21.07 48.04
C GLN A 19 16.73 -21.40 46.85
N SER A 20 16.58 -22.71 46.67
CA SER A 20 15.67 -23.43 45.79
C SER A 20 14.29 -23.49 46.43
N PHE A 21 13.23 -23.16 45.69
CA PHE A 21 11.92 -23.78 45.89
C PHE A 21 11.21 -24.02 44.56
N LYS A 22 11.05 -25.32 44.24
CA LYS A 22 10.04 -25.86 43.33
C LYS A 22 8.65 -25.68 43.95
N ALA A 23 7.68 -25.20 43.16
CA ALA A 23 6.32 -25.75 43.09
C ALA A 23 5.47 -24.99 42.04
N SER A 24 5.14 -25.67 40.94
CA SER A 24 3.81 -25.57 40.31
C SER A 24 2.89 -26.58 41.05
N PRO A 25 1.53 -26.55 40.97
CA PRO A 25 0.69 -25.95 39.92
C PRO A 25 -0.61 -25.27 40.42
N SER A 26 -1.22 -24.40 39.60
CA SER A 26 -2.66 -24.49 39.27
C SER A 26 -3.14 -23.39 38.32
N ARG A 27 -3.66 -23.90 37.21
CA ARG A 27 -4.72 -23.39 36.32
C ARG A 27 -5.65 -22.33 36.93
N SER A 28 -5.60 -21.10 36.42
CA SER A 28 -6.78 -20.22 36.35
C SER A 28 -6.82 -19.53 34.99
N LYS A 29 -7.89 -19.82 34.25
CA LYS A 29 -8.27 -19.19 32.98
C LYS A 29 -8.42 -17.68 33.20
N GLN A 30 -7.73 -16.86 32.41
CA GLN A 30 -8.14 -15.49 32.14
C GLN A 30 -8.11 -15.21 30.63
N PRO A 31 -9.12 -14.53 30.09
CA PRO A 31 -9.27 -14.30 28.67
C PRO A 31 -8.32 -13.20 28.18
N ALA A 32 -7.90 -13.35 26.94
CA ALA A 32 -7.12 -12.36 26.21
C ALA A 32 -7.88 -11.03 26.12
N THR A 33 -7.31 -9.98 26.70
CA THR A 33 -7.72 -8.60 26.52
C THR A 33 -7.35 -8.18 25.09
N VAL A 34 -8.32 -8.27 24.18
CA VAL A 34 -8.26 -7.67 22.84
C VAL A 34 -8.23 -6.16 23.01
N GLY A 35 -7.20 -5.53 22.44
CA GLY A 35 -6.99 -4.09 22.51
C GLY A 35 -8.13 -3.30 21.87
N GLY A 36 -8.95 -2.70 22.72
CA GLY A 36 -9.48 -1.34 22.60
C GLY A 36 -10.08 -0.91 21.26
N LEU A 37 -11.21 -1.51 20.88
CA LEU A 37 -12.27 -0.76 20.22
C LEU A 37 -13.03 0.05 21.28
N PRO A 38 -13.55 1.26 20.98
CA PRO A 38 -14.51 1.92 21.87
C PRO A 38 -15.73 1.00 22.07
N PRO A 39 -16.36 1.01 23.26
CA PRO A 39 -17.50 0.16 23.55
C PRO A 39 -18.65 0.47 22.59
N ARG A 40 -19.27 -0.60 22.10
CA ARG A 40 -20.53 -0.59 21.32
C ARG A 40 -21.57 0.26 22.08
N PRO A 41 -22.19 1.30 21.49
CA PRO A 41 -23.28 1.99 22.14
C PRO A 41 -24.46 1.02 22.29
N THR A 42 -24.91 0.85 23.52
CA THR A 42 -26.14 0.14 23.86
C THR A 42 -27.28 0.84 23.12
N THR A 43 -27.88 0.17 22.14
CA THR A 43 -29.12 0.61 21.51
C THR A 43 -30.22 0.51 22.57
N ALA A 44 -30.45 1.58 23.32
CA ALA A 44 -31.67 1.73 24.09
C ALA A 44 -32.82 1.80 23.09
N THR A 45 -33.65 0.76 23.08
CA THR A 45 -34.89 0.68 22.32
C THR A 45 -35.88 1.67 22.93
N VAL A 46 -35.80 2.93 22.55
CA VAL A 46 -36.84 3.92 22.85
C VAL A 46 -37.80 3.91 21.67
N ASN A 47 -39.00 3.37 21.91
CA ASN A 47 -40.13 3.49 20.99
C ASN A 47 -40.34 4.97 20.64
N PRO A 48 -40.36 5.36 19.36
CA PRO A 48 -40.69 6.72 18.99
C PRO A 48 -42.21 6.88 19.09
N THR A 49 -42.68 7.45 20.20
CA THR A 49 -44.03 8.03 20.25
C THR A 49 -44.09 9.19 19.25
N LEU A 50 -44.99 9.09 18.29
CA LEU A 50 -45.16 9.93 17.09
C LEU A 50 -45.58 11.39 17.34
N ASP A 51 -45.72 11.83 18.59
CA ASP A 51 -46.44 13.06 18.91
C ASP A 51 -45.51 14.15 19.47
N SER A 52 -44.61 14.69 18.64
CA SER A 52 -43.84 15.87 19.03
C SER A 52 -43.83 16.96 17.95
N PRO A 53 -44.51 18.11 18.17
CA PRO A 53 -44.73 19.15 17.15
C PRO A 53 -43.46 19.88 16.68
N TRP A 54 -42.32 19.68 17.34
CA TRP A 54 -41.03 20.20 16.88
C TRP A 54 -40.43 19.41 15.71
N MET A 55 -40.88 18.16 15.45
CA MET A 55 -40.47 17.38 14.27
C MET A 55 -40.97 17.99 12.94
N GLN A 56 -42.00 18.84 13.00
CA GLN A 56 -42.58 19.51 11.82
C GLN A 56 -41.88 20.84 11.45
N GLN A 57 -41.06 21.42 12.33
CA GLN A 57 -40.67 22.83 12.20
C GLN A 57 -39.21 23.11 11.79
N ALA A 58 -38.36 22.11 11.59
CA ALA A 58 -36.91 22.33 11.40
C ALA A 58 -36.25 21.61 10.22
N VAL A 59 -37.01 21.04 9.28
CA VAL A 59 -36.45 20.50 8.04
C VAL A 59 -36.71 21.48 6.91
N ASP A 60 -35.65 22.14 6.45
CA ASP A 60 -35.69 22.91 5.21
C ASP A 60 -36.04 21.96 4.05
N ARG A 61 -37.29 22.07 3.57
CA ARG A 61 -37.84 21.23 2.50
C ARG A 61 -37.05 21.38 1.19
N GLY A 62 -36.47 22.55 0.94
CA GLY A 62 -35.61 22.79 -0.22
C GLY A 62 -34.28 22.06 -0.10
N LEU A 63 -33.67 22.13 1.08
CA LEU A 63 -32.44 21.42 1.40
C LEU A 63 -32.60 19.90 1.30
N PHE A 64 -33.73 19.36 1.79
CA PHE A 64 -34.00 17.92 1.71
C PHE A 64 -34.20 17.44 0.27
N ARG A 65 -34.97 18.16 -0.56
CA ARG A 65 -35.13 17.82 -1.98
C ARG A 65 -33.80 17.84 -2.73
N ARG A 66 -32.95 18.83 -2.46
CA ARG A 66 -31.61 18.91 -3.07
C ARG A 66 -30.73 17.73 -2.65
N PHE A 67 -30.78 17.32 -1.38
CA PHE A 67 -30.07 16.14 -0.91
C PHE A 67 -30.56 14.84 -1.57
N GLU A 68 -31.88 14.65 -1.76
CA GLU A 68 -32.40 13.49 -2.48
C GLU A 68 -32.02 13.51 -3.97
N GLN A 69 -32.08 14.67 -4.62
CA GLN A 69 -31.67 14.84 -6.02
C GLN A 69 -30.18 14.49 -6.22
N VAL A 70 -29.29 15.07 -5.40
CA VAL A 70 -27.86 14.77 -5.45
C VAL A 70 -27.59 13.31 -5.10
N SER A 71 -28.31 12.73 -4.12
CA SER A 71 -28.16 11.31 -3.77
C SER A 71 -28.61 10.38 -4.90
N ALA A 72 -29.71 10.71 -5.58
CA ALA A 72 -30.20 9.96 -6.74
C ALA A 72 -29.23 10.06 -7.92
N GLU A 73 -28.63 11.23 -8.12
CA GLU A 73 -27.66 11.49 -9.18
C GLU A 73 -26.33 10.77 -8.91
N VAL A 74 -25.80 10.81 -7.68
CA VAL A 74 -24.64 9.99 -7.26
C VAL A 74 -24.94 8.50 -7.49
N ALA A 75 -26.13 8.02 -7.13
CA ALA A 75 -26.50 6.62 -7.35
C ALA A 75 -26.71 6.26 -8.83
N ARG A 76 -27.11 7.22 -9.67
CA ARG A 76 -27.23 7.07 -11.12
C ARG A 76 -25.84 7.00 -11.76
N LEU A 77 -24.98 7.98 -11.49
CA LEU A 77 -23.61 8.04 -12.00
C LEU A 77 -22.75 6.88 -11.48
N SER A 78 -22.89 6.48 -10.22
CA SER A 78 -22.20 5.30 -9.67
C SER A 78 -22.63 4.01 -10.40
N ARG A 79 -23.91 3.88 -10.77
CA ARG A 79 -24.39 2.75 -11.57
C ARG A 79 -23.86 2.79 -12.99
N ILE A 80 -23.79 3.98 -13.60
CA ILE A 80 -23.19 4.16 -14.94
C ILE A 80 -21.71 3.82 -14.91
N GLN A 81 -20.95 4.33 -13.93
CA GLN A 81 -19.54 4.03 -13.76
C GLN A 81 -19.31 2.53 -13.54
N GLN A 82 -20.14 1.86 -12.72
CA GLN A 82 -20.09 0.41 -12.53
C GLN A 82 -20.48 -0.36 -13.80
N MET A 83 -21.48 0.10 -14.56
CA MET A 83 -21.84 -0.48 -15.85
C MET A 83 -20.73 -0.27 -16.88
N GLU A 84 -20.04 0.86 -16.93
CA GLU A 84 -18.85 1.04 -17.77
C GLU A 84 -17.70 0.12 -17.35
N THR A 85 -17.68 -0.36 -16.09
CA THR A 85 -16.71 -1.36 -15.64
C THR A 85 -17.14 -2.82 -15.91
N PHE A 86 -18.43 -3.09 -16.14
CA PHE A 86 -18.99 -4.46 -16.23
C PHE A 86 -19.84 -4.74 -17.48
N SER A 87 -20.12 -3.75 -18.33
CA SER A 87 -20.95 -3.89 -19.53
C SER A 87 -20.13 -4.47 -20.68
N SER A 88 -20.05 -5.81 -20.67
CA SER A 88 -19.62 -6.64 -21.79
C SER A 88 -20.82 -7.35 -22.47
N GLU A 89 -22.08 -7.07 -22.10
CA GLU A 89 -23.23 -7.88 -22.54
C GLU A 89 -24.51 -7.13 -22.97
N ALA A 90 -24.59 -5.80 -22.92
CA ALA A 90 -25.74 -5.07 -23.45
C ALA A 90 -25.28 -4.10 -24.55
N GLY A 91 -25.63 -4.45 -25.79
CA GLY A 91 -25.18 -3.78 -27.00
C GLY A 91 -25.42 -2.27 -27.04
N ASP A 92 -24.43 -1.62 -27.65
CA ASP A 92 -24.49 -0.29 -28.27
C ASP A 92 -24.29 0.95 -27.40
N VAL A 93 -23.33 0.90 -26.45
CA VAL A 93 -22.51 2.06 -26.06
C VAL A 93 -21.09 1.58 -25.74
N ALA A 94 -20.16 1.82 -26.68
CA ALA A 94 -18.70 1.66 -26.60
C ALA A 94 -18.17 0.52 -25.71
N ASP A 95 -18.05 -0.68 -26.29
CA ASP A 95 -17.30 -1.81 -25.70
C ASP A 95 -15.94 -1.32 -25.16
N PRO A 96 -15.54 -1.70 -23.92
CA PRO A 96 -14.20 -1.42 -23.44
C PRO A 96 -13.19 -1.98 -24.46
N HIS A 97 -12.31 -1.11 -24.95
CA HIS A 97 -11.40 -1.41 -26.07
C HIS A 97 -10.81 -2.82 -25.89
N PRO A 98 -10.97 -3.75 -26.85
CA PRO A 98 -10.60 -5.16 -26.68
C PRO A 98 -9.13 -5.34 -26.28
N GLU A 99 -8.26 -4.42 -26.69
CA GLU A 99 -6.86 -4.38 -26.26
C GLU A 99 -6.67 -4.04 -24.78
N MET A 100 -7.53 -3.22 -24.17
CA MET A 100 -7.46 -2.89 -22.74
C MET A 100 -7.82 -4.11 -21.89
N VAL A 101 -8.86 -4.83 -22.27
CA VAL A 101 -9.27 -6.09 -21.62
C VAL A 101 -8.17 -7.15 -21.79
N ALA A 102 -7.59 -7.27 -22.98
CA ALA A 102 -6.48 -8.17 -23.25
C ALA A 102 -5.26 -7.84 -22.37
N VAL A 103 -4.83 -6.57 -22.36
CA VAL A 103 -3.68 -6.10 -21.56
C VAL A 103 -3.94 -6.29 -20.06
N GLN A 104 -5.15 -6.04 -19.57
CA GLN A 104 -5.49 -6.26 -18.16
C GLN A 104 -5.45 -7.75 -17.80
N SER A 105 -5.90 -8.63 -18.71
CA SER A 105 -5.81 -10.08 -18.52
C SER A 105 -4.36 -10.57 -18.50
N GLU A 106 -3.50 -10.05 -19.39
CA GLU A 106 -2.07 -10.33 -19.44
C GLU A 106 -1.36 -9.81 -18.20
N LEU A 107 -1.70 -8.61 -17.75
CA LEU A 107 -1.15 -7.99 -16.55
C LEU A 107 -1.53 -8.77 -15.29
N ASN A 108 -2.77 -9.26 -15.21
CA ASN A 108 -3.20 -10.16 -14.13
C ASN A 108 -2.47 -11.51 -14.17
N LYS A 109 -2.24 -12.09 -15.36
CA LYS A 109 -1.42 -13.30 -15.53
C LYS A 109 0.03 -13.05 -15.10
N ALA A 110 0.64 -11.95 -15.54
CA ALA A 110 2.00 -11.54 -15.19
C ALA A 110 2.15 -11.29 -13.67
N ARG A 111 1.17 -10.66 -13.02
CA ARG A 111 1.13 -10.50 -11.55
C ARG A 111 1.13 -11.85 -10.84
N ARG A 112 0.31 -12.80 -11.28
CA ARG A 112 0.28 -14.16 -10.71
C ARG A 112 1.61 -14.90 -10.89
N LEU A 113 2.21 -14.77 -12.07
CA LEU A 113 3.53 -15.34 -12.37
C LEU A 113 4.62 -14.72 -11.48
N SER A 114 4.66 -13.40 -11.33
CA SER A 114 5.61 -12.70 -10.47
C SER A 114 5.53 -13.16 -9.00
N VAL A 115 4.30 -13.34 -8.49
CA VAL A 115 4.08 -13.89 -7.13
C VAL A 115 4.60 -15.32 -7.01
N ARG A 116 4.34 -16.17 -8.01
CA ARG A 116 4.83 -17.57 -8.03
C ARG A 116 6.36 -17.60 -8.05
N VAL A 117 6.98 -16.83 -8.94
CA VAL A 117 8.45 -16.72 -9.04
C VAL A 117 9.05 -16.26 -7.73
N ARG A 118 8.45 -15.28 -7.03
CA ARG A 118 8.90 -14.84 -5.71
C ARG A 118 8.82 -15.96 -4.67
N ALA A 119 7.74 -16.76 -4.68
CA ALA A 119 7.59 -17.90 -3.77
C ALA A 119 8.63 -18.99 -4.03
N GLU A 120 8.90 -19.30 -5.30
CA GLU A 120 9.94 -20.26 -5.72
C GLU A 120 11.34 -19.77 -5.32
N GLN A 121 11.64 -18.48 -5.52
CA GLN A 121 12.89 -17.86 -5.05
C GLN A 121 13.08 -18.03 -3.55
N LYS A 122 12.04 -17.79 -2.75
CA LYS A 122 12.08 -18.00 -1.30
C LYS A 122 12.40 -19.44 -0.94
N GLN A 123 11.77 -20.41 -1.60
CA GLN A 123 12.04 -21.84 -1.37
C GLN A 123 13.48 -22.22 -1.73
N LEU A 124 13.99 -21.74 -2.87
CA LEU A 124 15.37 -21.99 -3.28
C LEU A 124 16.38 -21.36 -2.31
N ILE A 125 16.10 -20.15 -1.82
CA ILE A 125 16.93 -19.48 -0.81
C ILE A 125 16.91 -20.25 0.52
N GLN A 126 15.74 -20.73 0.96
CA GLN A 126 15.65 -21.58 2.16
C GLN A 126 16.42 -22.90 2.00
N GLN A 127 16.40 -23.50 0.82
CA GLN A 127 17.21 -24.69 0.52
C GLN A 127 18.71 -24.35 0.60
N PHE A 128 19.12 -23.20 0.07
CA PHE A 128 20.50 -22.72 0.14
C PHE A 128 20.96 -22.49 1.58
N GLU A 129 20.16 -21.84 2.42
CA GLU A 129 20.43 -21.66 3.85
C GLU A 129 20.55 -22.99 4.57
N SER A 130 19.61 -23.92 4.36
CA SER A 130 19.65 -25.23 5.00
C SER A 130 20.92 -26.02 4.67
N GLN A 131 21.51 -25.80 3.49
CA GLN A 131 22.78 -26.40 3.10
C GLN A 131 23.99 -25.70 3.75
N GLN A 132 23.91 -24.40 3.99
CA GLN A 132 24.94 -23.66 4.75
C GLN A 132 24.90 -23.99 6.24
N ASP A 133 23.72 -24.01 6.86
CA ASP A 133 23.53 -24.27 8.30
C ASP A 133 23.85 -25.72 8.68
N ARG A 134 23.65 -26.67 7.75
CA ARG A 134 24.12 -28.06 7.92
C ARG A 134 25.65 -28.18 7.96
N GLY A 135 26.38 -27.12 7.64
CA GLY A 135 27.85 -27.05 7.56
C GLY A 135 28.54 -26.55 8.82
N GLY A 136 28.03 -26.86 10.02
CA GLY A 136 28.75 -26.64 11.27
C GLY A 136 30.21 -27.14 11.17
N VAL A 137 31.13 -26.46 11.84
CA VAL A 137 32.59 -26.67 11.74
C VAL A 137 32.98 -28.15 11.74
N ILE A 138 32.36 -28.94 12.64
CA ILE A 138 32.57 -30.39 12.77
C ILE A 138 32.16 -31.17 11.51
N LYS A 139 31.02 -30.86 10.89
CA LYS A 139 30.58 -31.51 9.65
C LYS A 139 31.44 -31.14 8.44
N LYS A 140 31.97 -29.91 8.39
CA LYS A 140 32.97 -29.53 7.38
C LYS A 140 34.26 -30.32 7.55
N TYR A 141 34.74 -30.49 8.78
CA TYR A 141 35.91 -31.33 9.06
C TYR A 141 35.66 -32.80 8.67
N ILE A 142 34.50 -33.37 9.00
CA ILE A 142 34.13 -34.73 8.60
C ILE A 142 34.00 -34.84 7.08
N ALA A 143 33.40 -33.85 6.41
CA ALA A 143 33.27 -33.86 4.95
C ALA A 143 34.63 -33.74 4.23
N MET A 144 35.57 -32.98 4.79
CA MET A 144 36.96 -32.95 4.33
C MET A 144 37.67 -34.29 4.57
N ALA A 145 37.51 -34.87 5.76
CA ALA A 145 38.12 -36.15 6.13
C ALA A 145 37.56 -37.35 5.34
N THR A 146 36.29 -37.28 4.91
CA THR A 146 35.62 -38.36 4.15
C THR A 146 35.64 -38.14 2.64
N GLY A 147 36.27 -37.07 2.14
CA GLY A 147 36.28 -36.73 0.71
C GLY A 147 34.92 -36.28 0.14
N SER A 148 33.85 -36.27 0.94
CA SER A 148 32.51 -35.84 0.52
C SER A 148 32.37 -34.33 0.32
N SER A 149 33.37 -33.55 0.76
CA SER A 149 33.53 -32.11 0.53
C SER A 149 33.31 -31.70 -0.93
N GLY A 150 33.94 -32.41 -1.88
CA GLY A 150 33.82 -32.08 -3.31
C GLY A 150 32.42 -32.29 -3.86
N GLN A 151 31.69 -33.28 -3.36
CA GLN A 151 30.31 -33.54 -3.77
C GLN A 151 29.33 -32.51 -3.17
N GLN A 152 29.57 -32.07 -1.94
CA GLN A 152 28.84 -30.97 -1.31
C GLN A 152 29.05 -29.65 -2.07
N GLN A 153 30.29 -29.38 -2.50
CA GLN A 153 30.65 -28.20 -3.26
C GLN A 153 29.98 -28.19 -4.64
N LYS A 154 29.99 -29.32 -5.37
CA LYS A 154 29.28 -29.47 -6.65
C LYS A 154 27.77 -29.25 -6.50
N LYS A 155 27.12 -29.83 -5.47
CA LYS A 155 25.70 -29.62 -5.19
C LYS A 155 25.38 -28.15 -4.89
N ASN A 156 26.25 -27.47 -4.15
CA ASN A 156 26.10 -26.04 -3.87
C ASN A 156 26.26 -25.20 -5.14
N GLU A 157 27.24 -25.50 -5.99
CA GLU A 157 27.41 -24.84 -7.29
C GLU A 157 26.22 -25.07 -8.24
N GLU A 158 25.66 -26.28 -8.28
CA GLU A 158 24.43 -26.58 -9.02
C GLU A 158 23.22 -25.79 -8.49
N LEU A 159 23.08 -25.69 -7.16
CA LEU A 159 22.02 -24.90 -6.53
C LEU A 159 22.20 -23.41 -6.86
N LYS A 160 23.43 -22.88 -6.79
CA LYS A 160 23.74 -21.51 -7.22
C LYS A 160 23.37 -21.29 -8.68
N LYS A 161 23.73 -22.20 -9.60
CA LYS A 161 23.36 -22.12 -11.02
C LYS A 161 21.85 -22.13 -11.23
N LYS A 162 21.11 -22.97 -10.49
CA LYS A 162 19.63 -22.96 -10.52
C LYS A 162 19.07 -21.64 -10.01
N LEU A 163 19.59 -21.14 -8.89
CA LEU A 163 19.19 -19.84 -8.34
C LEU A 163 19.45 -18.71 -9.34
N GLY A 164 20.62 -18.65 -9.96
CA GLY A 164 20.95 -17.64 -10.96
C GLY A 164 20.04 -17.67 -12.20
N ARG A 165 19.69 -18.87 -12.69
CA ARG A 165 18.71 -19.00 -13.79
C ARG A 165 17.34 -18.45 -13.39
N HIS A 166 16.84 -18.80 -12.21
CA HIS A 166 15.60 -18.24 -11.69
C HIS A 166 15.66 -16.74 -11.41
N MET A 167 16.83 -16.19 -11.03
CA MET A 167 17.00 -14.74 -10.89
C MET A 167 16.94 -14.04 -12.25
N ALA A 168 17.59 -14.59 -13.27
CA ALA A 168 17.53 -14.06 -14.64
C ALA A 168 16.11 -14.11 -15.22
N GLU A 169 15.41 -15.24 -15.05
CA GLU A 169 14.01 -15.38 -15.43
C GLU A 169 13.12 -14.36 -14.70
N ALA A 170 13.32 -14.18 -13.40
CA ALA A 170 12.56 -13.20 -12.63
C ALA A 170 12.79 -11.75 -13.08
N VAL A 171 14.02 -11.40 -13.48
CA VAL A 171 14.31 -10.07 -14.06
C VAL A 171 13.54 -9.88 -15.37
N GLN A 172 13.45 -10.92 -16.20
CA GLN A 172 12.67 -10.86 -17.45
C GLN A 172 11.17 -10.73 -17.17
N THR A 173 10.62 -11.51 -16.23
CA THR A 173 9.21 -11.41 -15.82
C THR A 173 8.88 -10.03 -15.24
N ASP A 174 9.76 -9.43 -14.44
CA ASP A 174 9.57 -8.08 -13.91
C ASP A 174 9.59 -7.02 -15.03
N ALA A 175 10.51 -7.14 -16.00
CA ALA A 175 10.58 -6.23 -17.14
C ALA A 175 9.31 -6.31 -17.99
N GLU A 176 8.77 -7.51 -18.19
CA GLU A 176 7.50 -7.73 -18.87
C GLU A 176 6.33 -7.13 -18.08
N LEU A 177 6.29 -7.33 -16.76
CA LEU A 177 5.28 -6.74 -15.88
C LEU A 177 5.30 -5.21 -15.97
N GLN A 178 6.48 -4.58 -15.86
CA GLN A 178 6.64 -3.13 -15.99
C GLN A 178 6.22 -2.64 -17.38
N ARG A 179 6.52 -3.39 -18.44
CA ARG A 179 6.10 -3.06 -19.80
C ARG A 179 4.58 -3.07 -19.92
N LEU A 180 3.93 -4.11 -19.39
CA LEU A 180 2.47 -4.24 -19.39
C LEU A 180 1.81 -3.16 -18.54
N GLU A 181 2.39 -2.79 -17.39
CA GLU A 181 1.90 -1.69 -16.55
C GLU A 181 1.96 -0.34 -17.28
N ARG A 182 3.09 -0.02 -17.95
CA ARG A 182 3.20 1.19 -18.77
C ARG A 182 2.21 1.20 -19.93
N ARG A 183 2.04 0.04 -20.61
CA ARG A 183 1.08 -0.11 -21.70
C ARG A 183 -0.35 0.06 -21.21
N SER A 184 -0.68 -0.51 -20.07
CA SER A 184 -1.99 -0.35 -19.42
C SER A 184 -2.26 1.11 -19.09
N SER A 185 -1.33 1.82 -18.44
CA SER A 185 -1.49 3.25 -18.15
C SER A 185 -1.67 4.07 -19.41
N SER A 186 -0.86 3.82 -20.45
CA SER A 186 -0.98 4.52 -21.73
C SER A 186 -2.33 4.29 -22.41
N LEU A 187 -2.85 3.05 -22.36
CA LEU A 187 -4.17 2.72 -22.93
C LEU A 187 -5.30 3.36 -22.14
N VAL A 188 -5.19 3.44 -20.81
CA VAL A 188 -6.15 4.17 -19.97
C VAL A 188 -6.12 5.67 -20.31
N ASP A 189 -4.94 6.27 -20.45
CA ASP A 189 -4.80 7.68 -20.81
C ASP A 189 -5.32 7.98 -22.22
N GLU A 190 -5.10 7.06 -23.16
CA GLU A 190 -5.64 7.15 -24.52
C GLU A 190 -7.17 6.98 -24.55
N TRP A 191 -7.71 6.02 -23.81
CA TRP A 191 -9.15 5.83 -23.68
C TRP A 191 -9.81 7.06 -23.05
N LYS A 192 -9.24 7.60 -21.97
CA LYS A 192 -9.70 8.85 -21.36
C LYS A 192 -9.76 9.98 -22.37
N ARG A 193 -8.67 10.19 -23.14
CA ARG A 193 -8.64 11.20 -24.21
C ARG A 193 -9.73 10.96 -25.27
N ARG A 194 -9.93 9.73 -25.74
CA ARG A 194 -10.94 9.40 -26.77
C ARG A 194 -12.38 9.53 -26.26
N SER A 195 -12.61 9.20 -24.99
CA SER A 195 -13.92 9.33 -24.32
C SER A 195 -14.31 10.80 -24.18
N SER A 196 -13.37 11.67 -23.82
CA SER A 196 -13.61 13.13 -23.74
C SER A 196 -13.98 13.76 -25.08
N PHE A 197 -13.59 13.18 -26.23
CA PHE A 197 -13.93 13.72 -27.55
C PHE A 197 -15.24 13.18 -28.15
N SER A 198 -15.82 12.10 -27.62
CA SER A 198 -17.03 11.48 -28.19
C SER A 198 -18.34 12.02 -27.58
N GLY A 199 -18.29 12.79 -26.49
CA GLY A 199 -19.47 13.39 -25.86
C GLY A 199 -20.06 14.59 -26.62
N SER A 200 -19.27 15.31 -27.42
CA SER A 200 -19.67 16.64 -27.94
C SER A 200 -20.52 16.65 -29.22
N ARG A 201 -21.13 15.54 -29.68
CA ARG A 201 -21.77 15.52 -31.02
C ARG A 201 -23.18 14.98 -31.17
N SER A 202 -23.89 14.60 -30.13
CA SER A 202 -25.25 14.05 -30.29
C SER A 202 -26.25 14.70 -29.34
N GLY A 203 -26.81 15.84 -29.72
CA GLY A 203 -27.83 16.49 -28.89
C GLY A 203 -28.49 17.76 -29.42
N ARG A 204 -28.61 17.98 -30.73
CA ARG A 204 -29.50 19.04 -31.26
C ARG A 204 -30.25 18.55 -32.50
N SER A 205 -31.29 17.75 -32.27
CA SER A 205 -32.37 17.59 -33.23
C SER A 205 -33.38 18.71 -32.98
N PHE A 206 -33.40 19.69 -33.88
CA PHE A 206 -34.34 20.81 -33.83
C PHE A 206 -35.75 20.34 -34.19
N CYS A 207 -36.67 20.38 -33.23
CA CYS A 207 -38.10 20.46 -33.54
C CYS A 207 -38.41 21.91 -33.96
N ILE A 208 -38.68 22.10 -35.24
CA ILE A 208 -39.25 23.33 -35.80
C ILE A 208 -40.75 23.28 -35.54
N GLN A 209 -41.28 24.27 -34.79
CA GLN A 209 -42.69 24.66 -34.86
C GLN A 209 -42.79 26.15 -35.28
N PRO A 210 -43.76 26.52 -36.14
CA PRO A 210 -43.87 27.88 -36.68
C PRO A 210 -45.06 28.63 -36.08
N GLU A 211 -44.86 29.83 -35.51
CA GLU A 211 -45.89 30.87 -35.35
C GLU A 211 -45.16 32.22 -35.41
N GLU A 212 -45.32 32.99 -36.48
CA GLU A 212 -46.35 34.02 -36.71
C GLU A 212 -46.24 35.27 -35.81
N GLU A 213 -46.34 36.40 -36.49
CA GLU A 213 -46.07 37.78 -36.12
C GLU A 213 -46.98 38.28 -34.98
N ASP A 214 -46.49 39.14 -34.08
CA ASP A 214 -46.80 40.57 -34.15
C ASP A 214 -46.11 41.43 -33.06
N ASN A 215 -46.06 42.72 -33.38
CA ASN A 215 -45.40 43.85 -32.72
C ASN A 215 -45.67 44.05 -31.21
N LEU A 216 -44.65 44.54 -30.49
CA LEU A 216 -44.71 45.86 -29.82
C LEU A 216 -43.36 46.30 -29.22
N VAL A 217 -42.87 47.42 -29.76
CA VAL A 217 -41.77 48.23 -29.21
C VAL A 217 -42.25 48.96 -27.95
N ARG A 218 -41.56 48.77 -26.81
CA ARG A 218 -41.46 49.83 -25.78
C ARG A 218 -40.13 49.81 -25.02
N LYS A 219 -39.23 50.63 -25.57
CA LYS A 219 -38.10 51.35 -24.98
C LYS A 219 -38.29 51.78 -23.51
N VAL A 220 -37.29 51.55 -22.65
CA VAL A 220 -36.37 52.54 -22.00
C VAL A 220 -35.83 52.01 -20.65
N SER A 221 -34.55 51.60 -20.69
CA SER A 221 -33.44 51.94 -19.78
C SER A 221 -33.61 51.86 -18.25
N ARG A 222 -32.82 50.98 -17.61
CA ARG A 222 -31.71 51.40 -16.72
C ARG A 222 -30.79 50.22 -16.39
N ALA A 223 -29.50 50.47 -16.52
CA ALA A 223 -28.41 49.62 -16.06
C ALA A 223 -28.45 49.46 -14.52
N ASP A 224 -28.30 48.23 -14.05
CA ASP A 224 -27.21 47.84 -13.16
C ASP A 224 -27.01 46.33 -13.28
N GLU A 225 -25.76 45.98 -13.51
CA GLU A 225 -25.22 44.67 -13.83
C GLU A 225 -25.02 43.86 -12.54
N GLU A 226 -25.67 42.71 -12.42
CA GLU A 226 -25.16 41.53 -11.69
C GLU A 226 -26.03 40.30 -12.06
N ASP A 227 -26.18 40.04 -13.36
CA ASP A 227 -26.49 38.70 -13.83
C ASP A 227 -25.20 37.88 -13.67
N VAL A 228 -25.15 37.12 -12.57
CA VAL A 228 -24.14 36.07 -12.38
C VAL A 228 -24.34 35.08 -13.51
N TYR A 229 -23.54 35.26 -14.56
CA TYR A 229 -23.19 34.24 -15.54
C TYR A 229 -22.83 32.97 -14.75
N PHE A 230 -23.77 32.05 -14.62
CA PHE A 230 -23.46 30.63 -14.41
C PHE A 230 -22.95 30.15 -15.76
N ASP A 231 -21.65 30.39 -15.88
CA ASP A 231 -20.76 30.17 -17.00
C ASP A 231 -20.81 28.71 -17.47
N ASP A 232 -20.69 28.50 -18.78
CA ASP A 232 -20.79 27.25 -19.55
C ASP A 232 -19.66 26.23 -19.24
N TYR A 233 -19.26 26.08 -17.97
CA TYR A 233 -18.17 25.18 -17.53
C TYR A 233 -18.64 23.86 -16.89
N GLU A 234 -19.94 23.59 -16.81
CA GLU A 234 -20.45 22.31 -16.24
C GLU A 234 -20.36 21.12 -17.23
N ASP A 235 -20.20 21.37 -18.53
CA ASP A 235 -20.26 20.31 -19.56
C ASP A 235 -18.90 19.62 -19.87
N ASP A 236 -17.79 20.05 -19.23
CA ASP A 236 -16.43 19.52 -19.48
C ASP A 236 -15.86 18.66 -18.33
N LEU A 237 -16.63 18.40 -17.27
CA LEU A 237 -16.16 17.59 -16.13
C LEU A 237 -16.22 16.08 -16.44
N ASP A 238 -15.08 15.39 -16.28
CA ASP A 238 -14.99 13.91 -16.33
C ASP A 238 -16.05 13.33 -15.38
N VAL A 239 -16.80 12.31 -15.81
CA VAL A 239 -17.82 11.62 -14.99
C VAL A 239 -17.26 11.21 -13.63
N SER A 240 -15.96 10.89 -13.55
CA SER A 240 -15.29 10.62 -12.28
C SER A 240 -15.12 11.85 -11.39
N GLU A 241 -14.77 13.01 -11.97
CA GLU A 241 -14.65 14.28 -11.25
C GLU A 241 -16.02 14.80 -10.80
N LEU A 242 -17.02 14.71 -11.68
CA LEU A 242 -18.41 15.05 -11.37
C LEU A 242 -18.96 14.18 -10.23
N LEU A 243 -18.68 12.88 -10.25
CA LEU A 243 -19.08 11.96 -9.18
C LEU A 243 -18.42 12.35 -7.86
N THR A 244 -17.12 12.70 -7.85
CA THR A 244 -16.47 13.18 -6.62
C THR A 244 -17.07 14.49 -6.10
N GLN A 245 -17.38 15.44 -6.97
CA GLN A 245 -18.02 16.70 -6.59
C GLN A 245 -19.42 16.49 -6.01
N LEU A 246 -20.21 15.61 -6.62
CA LEU A 246 -21.55 15.27 -6.14
C LEU A 246 -21.50 14.48 -4.82
N GLU A 247 -20.50 13.62 -4.62
CA GLU A 247 -20.25 12.96 -3.33
C GLU A 247 -19.90 13.99 -2.24
N GLU A 248 -19.06 14.98 -2.54
CA GLU A 248 -18.73 16.08 -1.64
C GLU A 248 -19.95 16.96 -1.33
N GLU A 249 -20.75 17.32 -2.34
CA GLU A 249 -21.99 18.08 -2.18
C GLU A 249 -22.99 17.29 -1.33
N LYS A 250 -23.14 15.99 -1.57
CA LYS A 250 -23.97 15.08 -0.77
C LYS A 250 -23.54 15.07 0.69
N GLN A 251 -22.25 14.94 0.98
CA GLN A 251 -21.72 14.99 2.35
C GLN A 251 -21.95 16.36 3.01
N LYS A 252 -21.82 17.45 2.25
CA LYS A 252 -22.08 18.82 2.72
C LYS A 252 -23.56 19.03 3.05
N LEU A 253 -24.47 18.65 2.15
CA LEU A 253 -25.92 18.72 2.32
C LEU A 253 -26.37 17.89 3.52
N LEU A 254 -25.82 16.69 3.68
CA LEU A 254 -26.07 15.81 4.83
C LEU A 254 -25.62 16.46 6.15
N GLY A 255 -24.45 17.09 6.16
CA GLY A 255 -23.97 17.87 7.29
C GLY A 255 -24.88 19.06 7.64
N MET A 256 -25.44 19.75 6.64
CA MET A 256 -26.39 20.84 6.86
C MET A 256 -27.73 20.34 7.41
N LEU A 257 -28.28 19.25 6.88
CA LEU A 257 -29.51 18.61 7.36
C LEU A 257 -29.39 18.13 8.81
N LEU A 258 -28.24 17.57 9.18
CA LEU A 258 -27.97 17.12 10.54
C LEU A 258 -27.80 18.27 11.53
N ARG A 259 -27.36 19.45 11.09
CA ARG A 259 -27.25 20.65 11.94
C ARG A 259 -28.59 21.34 12.19
N THR A 260 -29.50 21.29 11.22
CA THR A 260 -30.86 21.84 11.35
C THR A 260 -31.75 20.95 12.23
N LEU A 261 -31.58 19.63 12.13
CA LEU A 261 -32.18 18.65 13.03
C LEU A 261 -31.42 18.62 14.36
N ARG A 262 -31.63 19.59 15.26
CA ARG A 262 -31.04 19.63 16.61
C ARG A 262 -31.59 18.54 17.54
N LEU A 263 -31.35 17.28 17.17
CA LEU A 263 -31.67 16.09 17.93
C LEU A 263 -30.39 15.54 18.58
N PRO A 264 -30.42 15.11 19.86
CA PRO A 264 -29.28 14.44 20.49
C PRO A 264 -28.77 13.25 19.66
N ASP A 265 -29.71 12.50 19.08
CA ASP A 265 -29.43 11.41 18.14
C ASP A 265 -28.74 11.88 16.84
N ALA A 266 -29.11 13.05 16.31
CA ALA A 266 -28.54 13.60 15.08
C ALA A 266 -27.11 14.10 15.28
N LEU A 267 -26.80 14.68 16.44
CA LEU A 267 -25.42 15.05 16.80
C LEU A 267 -24.54 13.80 16.90
N GLN A 268 -25.01 12.75 17.59
CA GLN A 268 -24.28 11.49 17.68
C GLN A 268 -24.09 10.83 16.31
N MET A 269 -25.11 10.89 15.43
CA MET A 269 -25.02 10.40 14.05
C MET A 269 -24.02 11.21 13.21
N HIS A 270 -24.01 12.54 13.30
CA HIS A 270 -23.05 13.40 12.61
C HIS A 270 -21.62 13.10 13.05
N THR A 271 -21.40 12.92 14.36
CA THR A 271 -20.09 12.51 14.90
C THR A 271 -19.68 11.14 14.38
N ASN A 272 -20.58 10.16 14.37
CA ASN A 272 -20.30 8.82 13.85
C ASN A 272 -19.97 8.84 12.35
N MET A 273 -20.71 9.62 11.56
CA MET A 273 -20.47 9.74 10.12
C MET A 273 -19.13 10.43 9.82
N ALA A 274 -18.83 11.52 10.51
CA ALA A 274 -17.53 12.20 10.41
C ALA A 274 -16.38 11.29 10.84
N MET A 275 -16.59 10.46 11.87
CA MET A 275 -15.62 9.47 12.33
C MET A 275 -15.34 8.41 11.26
N TYR A 276 -16.37 7.80 10.64
CA TYR A 276 -16.17 6.82 9.57
C TYR A 276 -15.57 7.43 8.30
N ALA A 277 -15.95 8.65 7.93
CA ALA A 277 -15.34 9.36 6.80
C ALA A 277 -13.85 9.64 7.06
N SER A 278 -13.51 10.11 8.27
CA SER A 278 -12.13 10.32 8.70
C SER A 278 -11.33 9.00 8.74
N GLU A 279 -11.96 7.90 9.21
CA GLU A 279 -11.38 6.56 9.22
C GLU A 279 -11.01 6.10 7.80
N ALA A 280 -11.94 6.24 6.85
CA ALA A 280 -11.76 5.89 5.45
C ALA A 280 -10.62 6.71 4.79
N GLN A 281 -10.60 8.03 5.02
CA GLN A 281 -9.55 8.92 4.52
C GLN A 281 -8.17 8.58 5.13
N ALA A 282 -8.12 8.26 6.42
CA ALA A 282 -6.89 7.81 7.08
C ALA A 282 -6.40 6.49 6.49
N CYS A 283 -7.30 5.53 6.21
CA CYS A 283 -6.94 4.29 5.53
C CYS A 283 -6.38 4.54 4.12
N GLU A 284 -6.97 5.47 3.36
CA GLU A 284 -6.48 5.82 2.03
C GLU A 284 -5.06 6.43 2.08
N SER A 285 -4.81 7.35 3.02
CA SER A 285 -3.47 7.93 3.25
C SER A 285 -2.44 6.85 3.60
N ILE A 286 -2.80 5.93 4.50
CA ILE A 286 -1.93 4.81 4.90
C ILE A 286 -1.69 3.88 3.70
N LYS A 287 -2.71 3.60 2.89
CA LYS A 287 -2.58 2.80 1.67
C LYS A 287 -1.61 3.43 0.67
N LYS A 288 -1.65 4.76 0.48
CA LYS A 288 -0.68 5.49 -0.36
C LYS A 288 0.75 5.34 0.17
N GLN A 289 0.94 5.42 1.49
CA GLN A 289 2.25 5.19 2.12
C GLN A 289 2.76 3.76 1.91
N ILE A 290 1.90 2.75 2.09
CA ILE A 290 2.24 1.35 1.86
C ILE A 290 2.61 1.11 0.40
N ASN A 291 1.87 1.68 -0.55
CA ASN A 291 2.19 1.55 -1.98
C ASN A 291 3.56 2.16 -2.30
N ARG A 292 3.90 3.33 -1.74
CA ARG A 292 5.23 3.94 -1.90
C ARG A 292 6.33 3.06 -1.32
N CYS A 293 6.14 2.53 -0.10
CA CYS A 293 7.09 1.61 0.52
C CYS A 293 7.26 0.34 -0.34
N THR A 294 6.15 -0.23 -0.82
CA THR A 294 6.15 -1.40 -1.70
C THR A 294 6.97 -1.15 -2.96
N GLY A 295 6.80 0.00 -3.60
CA GLY A 295 7.61 0.39 -4.77
C GLY A 295 9.12 0.38 -4.49
N LEU A 296 9.56 0.95 -3.36
CA LEU A 296 10.97 0.95 -2.97
C LEU A 296 11.52 -0.48 -2.72
N TYR A 297 10.74 -1.34 -2.07
CA TYR A 297 11.14 -2.74 -1.86
C TYR A 297 11.18 -3.55 -3.16
N HIS A 298 10.27 -3.27 -4.10
CA HIS A 298 10.32 -3.87 -5.44
C HIS A 298 11.58 -3.45 -6.21
N GLN A 299 11.94 -2.16 -6.14
CA GLN A 299 13.18 -1.66 -6.73
C GLN A 299 14.41 -2.31 -6.09
N ALA A 300 14.45 -2.41 -4.75
CA ALA A 300 15.50 -3.12 -4.04
C ALA A 300 15.61 -4.60 -4.47
N LEU A 301 14.47 -5.28 -4.62
CA LEU A 301 14.42 -6.66 -5.10
C LEU A 301 15.01 -6.79 -6.50
N GLN A 302 14.69 -5.87 -7.41
CA GLN A 302 15.23 -5.84 -8.77
C GLN A 302 16.75 -5.68 -8.77
N LEU A 303 17.30 -4.74 -8.00
CA LEU A 303 18.76 -4.55 -7.87
C LEU A 303 19.45 -5.82 -7.35
N LEU A 304 18.87 -6.49 -6.36
CA LEU A 304 19.41 -7.73 -5.80
C LEU A 304 19.33 -8.89 -6.80
N ARG A 305 18.26 -8.97 -7.60
CA ARG A 305 18.14 -9.96 -8.69
C ARG A 305 19.23 -9.73 -9.75
N MET A 306 19.45 -8.48 -10.16
CA MET A 306 20.54 -8.12 -11.08
C MET A 306 21.90 -8.47 -10.51
N ALA A 307 22.16 -8.13 -9.24
CA ALA A 307 23.42 -8.41 -8.57
C ALA A 307 23.70 -9.92 -8.49
N LEU A 308 22.71 -10.72 -8.11
CA LEU A 308 22.83 -12.19 -8.06
C LEU A 308 22.97 -12.81 -9.45
N ALA A 309 22.27 -12.30 -10.46
CA ALA A 309 22.42 -12.75 -11.84
C ALA A 309 23.85 -12.52 -12.36
N THR A 310 24.46 -11.38 -12.02
CA THR A 310 25.87 -11.08 -12.36
C THR A 310 26.81 -12.07 -11.69
N VAL A 311 26.68 -12.32 -10.39
CA VAL A 311 27.57 -13.25 -9.65
C VAL A 311 27.51 -14.68 -10.19
N VAL A 312 26.33 -15.11 -10.68
CA VAL A 312 26.13 -16.48 -11.19
C VAL A 312 26.37 -16.56 -12.71
N SER A 313 26.60 -15.44 -13.39
CA SER A 313 26.88 -15.40 -14.82
C SER A 313 28.19 -16.12 -15.16
N SER A 314 28.22 -16.81 -16.30
CA SER A 314 29.46 -17.37 -16.86
C SER A 314 30.50 -16.32 -17.23
N GLN A 315 30.09 -15.05 -17.36
CA GLN A 315 30.95 -13.91 -17.68
C GLN A 315 31.58 -13.27 -16.44
N TYR A 316 31.20 -13.71 -15.24
CA TYR A 316 31.75 -13.17 -14.00
C TYR A 316 33.15 -13.74 -13.73
N SER A 317 34.16 -12.87 -13.68
CA SER A 317 35.56 -13.30 -13.48
C SER A 317 35.84 -13.83 -12.08
N GLY A 318 34.92 -13.67 -11.12
CA GLY A 318 35.16 -13.99 -9.71
C GLY A 318 36.16 -13.07 -9.02
N SER A 319 36.56 -11.95 -9.65
CA SER A 319 37.50 -11.01 -9.06
C SER A 319 36.85 -10.07 -8.06
N ALA A 320 37.61 -9.64 -7.04
CA ALA A 320 37.14 -8.66 -6.07
C ALA A 320 36.81 -7.30 -6.71
N ARG A 321 37.48 -6.95 -7.82
CA ARG A 321 37.22 -5.73 -8.59
C ARG A 321 35.87 -5.77 -9.28
N ASP A 322 35.55 -6.88 -9.95
CA ASP A 322 34.25 -7.04 -10.62
C ASP A 322 33.11 -7.10 -9.60
N PHE A 323 33.35 -7.74 -8.45
CA PHE A 323 32.41 -7.72 -7.33
C PHE A 323 32.13 -6.31 -6.83
N ALA A 324 33.20 -5.52 -6.61
CA ALA A 324 33.12 -4.16 -6.10
C ALA A 324 32.34 -3.21 -7.02
N ASN A 325 32.53 -3.35 -8.34
CA ASN A 325 31.97 -2.44 -9.34
C ASN A 325 30.51 -2.74 -9.71
N GLY A 326 30.01 -3.95 -9.45
CA GLY A 326 28.63 -4.31 -9.78
C GLY A 326 27.87 -4.84 -8.56
N PRO A 327 28.01 -6.14 -8.22
CA PRO A 327 27.21 -6.79 -7.19
C PRO A 327 27.20 -6.09 -5.82
N PHE A 328 28.35 -5.58 -5.37
CA PHE A 328 28.45 -4.85 -4.11
C PHE A 328 27.62 -3.56 -4.13
N ALA A 329 27.82 -2.72 -5.16
CA ALA A 329 27.15 -1.44 -5.28
C ALA A 329 25.62 -1.59 -5.34
N LEU A 330 25.13 -2.52 -6.17
CA LEU A 330 23.70 -2.81 -6.31
C LEU A 330 23.08 -3.30 -4.98
N THR A 331 23.81 -4.11 -4.21
CA THR A 331 23.33 -4.62 -2.93
C THR A 331 23.28 -3.53 -1.85
N VAL A 332 24.26 -2.63 -1.84
CA VAL A 332 24.26 -1.47 -0.93
C VAL A 332 23.10 -0.52 -1.26
N GLU A 333 22.89 -0.23 -2.54
CA GLU A 333 21.77 0.61 -3.00
C GLU A 333 20.41 -0.03 -2.65
N ALA A 334 20.26 -1.33 -2.85
CA ALA A 334 19.08 -2.06 -2.40
C ALA A 334 18.84 -1.90 -0.89
N GLY A 335 19.90 -1.98 -0.07
CA GLY A 335 19.81 -1.73 1.37
C GLY A 335 19.34 -0.31 1.71
N GLN A 336 19.86 0.70 1.01
CA GLN A 336 19.45 2.10 1.19
C GLN A 336 17.98 2.31 0.84
N LEU A 337 17.47 1.66 -0.21
CA LEU A 337 16.04 1.72 -0.56
C LEU A 337 15.16 1.09 0.54
N MET A 338 15.60 0.00 1.16
CA MET A 338 14.89 -0.62 2.29
C MET A 338 14.85 0.30 3.51
N GLU A 339 15.96 0.99 3.82
CA GLU A 339 16.03 1.97 4.90
C GLU A 339 15.15 3.20 4.61
N ALA A 340 15.18 3.71 3.36
CA ALA A 340 14.34 4.81 2.93
C ALA A 340 12.85 4.49 3.04
N ALA A 341 12.45 3.25 2.73
CA ALA A 341 11.08 2.79 2.90
C ALA A 341 10.61 2.84 4.36
N ALA A 342 11.49 2.55 5.32
CA ALA A 342 11.17 2.63 6.75
C ALA A 342 10.89 4.08 7.21
N ILE A 343 11.60 5.05 6.64
CA ILE A 343 11.44 6.49 6.94
C ILE A 343 10.09 7.00 6.43
N GLY A 344 9.63 6.50 5.27
CA GLY A 344 8.39 6.94 4.63
C GLY A 344 7.10 6.59 5.39
N ILE A 345 7.16 5.75 6.44
CA ILE A 345 6.00 5.35 7.23
C ILE A 345 5.71 6.39 8.32
N GLN A 346 4.58 7.08 8.24
CA GLN A 346 4.20 8.11 9.21
C GLN A 346 3.85 7.53 10.60
N PRO A 347 4.05 8.29 11.70
CA PRO A 347 3.75 7.84 13.06
C PRO A 347 2.31 7.34 13.26
N GLU A 348 1.34 7.94 12.57
CA GLU A 348 -0.07 7.57 12.68
C GLU A 348 -0.34 6.15 12.16
N ALA A 349 0.23 5.82 10.99
CA ALA A 349 0.17 4.46 10.44
C ALA A 349 0.76 3.43 11.42
N ARG A 350 1.82 3.81 12.14
CA ARG A 350 2.48 2.96 13.15
C ARG A 350 1.60 2.75 14.38
N ARG A 351 0.92 3.80 14.83
CA ARG A 351 0.02 3.76 16.01
C ARG A 351 -1.17 2.84 15.76
N ARG A 352 -1.75 2.92 14.56
CA ARG A 352 -2.93 2.15 14.15
C ARG A 352 -2.60 0.69 13.86
N TYR A 353 -1.48 0.42 13.19
CA TYR A 353 -1.09 -0.91 12.73
C TYR A 353 0.19 -1.44 13.41
N ARG A 354 0.17 -1.48 14.75
CA ARG A 354 1.33 -1.88 15.59
C ARG A 354 1.88 -3.28 15.31
N ARG A 355 1.07 -4.16 14.74
CA ARG A 355 1.50 -5.52 14.38
C ARG A 355 2.43 -5.56 13.16
N PHE A 356 2.38 -4.57 12.27
CA PHE A 356 3.15 -4.57 11.01
C PHE A 356 4.29 -3.56 11.03
N ALA A 357 4.04 -2.35 11.54
CA ALA A 357 5.01 -1.25 11.47
C ALA A 357 6.38 -1.54 12.12
N PRO A 358 6.48 -2.22 13.29
CA PRO A 358 7.78 -2.52 13.90
C PRO A 358 8.67 -3.42 13.03
N GLU A 359 8.06 -4.31 12.23
CA GLU A 359 8.79 -5.22 11.36
C GLU A 359 9.51 -4.48 10.22
N LEU A 360 9.02 -3.30 9.83
CA LEU A 360 9.58 -2.47 8.76
C LEU A 360 10.48 -1.34 9.28
N GLN A 361 10.36 -0.96 10.57
CA GLN A 361 11.14 0.13 11.15
C GLN A 361 12.56 -0.28 11.57
N HIS A 362 12.74 -1.50 12.09
CA HIS A 362 14.01 -1.95 12.66
C HIS A 362 14.72 -2.98 11.78
N VAL A 363 14.71 -2.74 10.47
CA VAL A 363 15.32 -3.64 9.50
C VAL A 363 16.84 -3.67 9.74
N LYS A 364 17.34 -4.80 10.26
CA LYS A 364 18.76 -5.03 10.44
C LYS A 364 19.31 -5.66 9.16
N LEU A 365 19.94 -4.84 8.34
CA LEU A 365 20.57 -5.31 7.11
C LEU A 365 21.79 -6.20 7.42
N PRO A 366 21.96 -7.33 6.72
CA PRO A 366 23.20 -8.08 6.72
C PRO A 366 24.38 -7.21 6.31
N LYS A 367 25.47 -7.26 7.07
CA LYS A 367 26.66 -6.44 6.81
C LYS A 367 27.69 -7.22 6.00
N PHE A 368 28.25 -6.58 4.98
CA PHE A 368 29.39 -7.11 4.27
C PHE A 368 30.62 -7.22 5.18
N PRO A 369 31.53 -8.19 4.94
CA PRO A 369 32.81 -8.28 5.63
C PRO A 369 33.57 -6.95 5.52
N GLN A 370 34.07 -6.45 6.66
CA GLN A 370 34.73 -5.14 6.74
C GLN A 370 35.87 -4.99 5.73
N VAL A 371 36.66 -6.06 5.56
CA VAL A 371 37.78 -6.11 4.60
C VAL A 371 37.33 -5.80 3.17
N VAL A 372 36.15 -6.25 2.76
CA VAL A 372 35.61 -6.01 1.42
C VAL A 372 35.11 -4.58 1.30
N SER A 373 34.46 -4.04 2.33
CA SER A 373 34.07 -2.63 2.39
C SER A 373 35.28 -1.69 2.31
N ASP A 374 36.36 -2.01 3.02
CA ASP A 374 37.61 -1.26 2.99
C ASP A 374 38.30 -1.37 1.63
N PHE A 375 38.29 -2.57 1.03
CA PHE A 375 38.77 -2.79 -0.33
C PHE A 375 38.01 -1.92 -1.34
N VAL A 376 36.68 -1.95 -1.36
CA VAL A 376 35.85 -1.17 -2.30
C VAL A 376 36.14 0.32 -2.15
N ARG A 377 36.33 0.82 -0.92
CA ARG A 377 36.63 2.23 -0.66
C ARG A 377 38.00 2.64 -1.23
N ARG A 378 39.01 1.78 -1.14
CA ARG A 378 40.39 2.06 -1.57
C ARG A 378 40.67 1.74 -3.04
N ALA A 379 40.01 0.72 -3.59
CA ALA A 379 40.20 0.26 -4.96
C ALA A 379 39.66 1.22 -6.02
N ARG A 380 38.88 2.24 -5.64
CA ARG A 380 38.38 3.28 -6.56
C ARG A 380 39.48 4.19 -7.10
N THR A 381 40.58 4.36 -6.36
CA THR A 381 41.66 5.28 -6.74
C THR A 381 42.95 4.56 -7.13
N ASN A 382 43.31 3.47 -6.44
CA ASN A 382 44.50 2.67 -6.75
C ASN A 382 44.19 1.17 -6.57
N PHE A 383 44.14 0.41 -7.67
CA PHE A 383 43.91 -1.04 -7.64
C PHE A 383 45.22 -1.80 -7.88
N ASP A 384 45.69 -2.50 -6.84
CA ASP A 384 46.76 -3.49 -6.96
C ASP A 384 46.20 -4.91 -6.69
N PRO A 385 46.15 -5.80 -7.70
CA PRO A 385 45.68 -7.18 -7.54
C PRO A 385 46.51 -8.01 -6.55
N ARG A 386 47.79 -7.65 -6.33
CA ARG A 386 48.71 -8.37 -5.44
C ARG A 386 48.70 -7.84 -4.01
N SER A 387 47.97 -6.74 -3.76
CA SER A 387 47.78 -6.21 -2.42
C SER A 387 47.17 -7.25 -1.49
N ALA A 388 47.67 -7.32 -0.25
CA ALA A 388 47.11 -8.18 0.79
C ALA A 388 45.60 -7.92 0.98
N LEU A 389 45.14 -6.68 0.80
CA LEU A 389 43.73 -6.32 0.90
C LEU A 389 42.90 -6.91 -0.24
N ALA A 390 43.43 -6.93 -1.47
CA ALA A 390 42.76 -7.51 -2.64
C ALA A 390 42.67 -9.04 -2.51
N GLN A 391 43.74 -9.69 -2.07
CA GLN A 391 43.76 -11.14 -1.85
C GLN A 391 42.81 -11.58 -0.74
N GLU A 392 42.75 -10.84 0.37
CA GLU A 392 41.81 -11.14 1.44
C GLU A 392 40.36 -10.83 1.01
N ALA A 393 40.13 -9.77 0.23
CA ALA A 393 38.80 -9.50 -0.33
C ALA A 393 38.30 -10.65 -1.22
N VAL A 394 39.16 -11.22 -2.07
CA VAL A 394 38.84 -12.41 -2.88
C VAL A 394 38.45 -13.60 -2.00
N ARG A 395 39.21 -13.87 -0.93
CA ARG A 395 38.88 -14.96 0.03
C ARG A 395 37.53 -14.76 0.72
N ARG A 396 37.07 -13.52 0.85
CA ARG A 396 35.80 -13.16 1.51
C ARG A 396 34.61 -13.09 0.55
N LEU A 397 34.80 -13.22 -0.77
CA LEU A 397 33.70 -13.20 -1.73
C LEU A 397 32.56 -14.19 -1.41
N PRO A 398 32.80 -15.44 -0.99
CA PRO A 398 31.71 -16.34 -0.62
C PRO A 398 30.83 -15.83 0.54
N ALA A 399 31.42 -15.09 1.49
CA ALA A 399 30.67 -14.45 2.57
C ALA A 399 29.86 -13.24 2.06
N CYS A 400 30.39 -12.52 1.07
CA CYS A 400 29.65 -11.44 0.41
C CYS A 400 28.46 -11.97 -0.39
N GLU A 401 28.62 -13.05 -1.15
CA GLU A 401 27.51 -13.70 -1.86
C GLU A 401 26.41 -14.12 -0.89
N THR A 402 26.80 -14.70 0.25
CA THR A 402 25.85 -15.05 1.33
C THR A 402 25.13 -13.81 1.84
N THR A 403 25.84 -12.70 2.05
CA THR A 403 25.23 -11.42 2.47
C THR A 403 24.17 -10.95 1.47
N MET A 404 24.45 -11.03 0.16
CA MET A 404 23.48 -10.66 -0.89
C MET A 404 22.23 -11.55 -0.86
N VAL A 405 22.40 -12.86 -0.71
CA VAL A 405 21.28 -13.82 -0.62
C VAL A 405 20.42 -13.53 0.62
N MET A 406 21.05 -13.25 1.76
CA MET A 406 20.32 -12.89 2.99
C MET A 406 19.57 -11.57 2.85
N THR A 407 20.17 -10.56 2.21
CA THR A 407 19.49 -9.30 1.92
C THR A 407 18.30 -9.51 0.97
N HIS A 408 18.46 -10.35 -0.05
CA HIS A 408 17.38 -10.71 -0.97
C HIS A 408 16.20 -11.39 -0.25
N LYS A 409 16.49 -12.36 0.63
CA LYS A 409 15.47 -12.99 1.48
C LYS A 409 14.73 -11.97 2.32
N LEU A 410 15.48 -11.08 2.98
CA LEU A 410 14.91 -10.06 3.84
C LEU A 410 13.95 -9.15 3.06
N VAL A 411 14.30 -8.74 1.84
CA VAL A 411 13.40 -7.98 0.96
C VAL A 411 12.11 -8.73 0.67
N ILE A 412 12.18 -10.03 0.33
CA ILE A 412 10.99 -10.86 0.07
C ILE A 412 10.10 -10.92 1.31
N GLU A 413 10.68 -11.17 2.49
CA GLU A 413 9.92 -11.24 3.75
C GLU A 413 9.20 -9.93 4.07
N LYS A 414 9.87 -8.78 3.84
CA LYS A 414 9.25 -7.47 4.07
C LYS A 414 8.16 -7.14 3.07
N LEU A 415 8.30 -7.56 1.81
CA LEU A 415 7.23 -7.44 0.82
C LEU A 415 5.99 -8.24 1.25
N GLU A 416 6.15 -9.44 1.82
CA GLU A 416 5.00 -10.21 2.35
C GLU A 416 4.31 -9.50 3.53
N VAL A 417 5.08 -8.82 4.39
CA VAL A 417 4.52 -8.00 5.49
C VAL A 417 3.70 -6.85 4.91
N LEU A 418 4.24 -6.14 3.90
CA LEU A 418 3.55 -5.05 3.21
C LEU A 418 2.26 -5.54 2.54
N ASP A 419 2.27 -6.70 1.90
CA ASP A 419 1.08 -7.30 1.29
C ASP A 419 -0.01 -7.60 2.34
N ARG A 420 0.36 -8.20 3.48
CA ARG A 420 -0.57 -8.46 4.59
C ARG A 420 -1.11 -7.17 5.20
N TRP A 421 -0.25 -6.16 5.34
CA TRP A 421 -0.64 -4.87 5.86
C TRP A 421 -1.62 -4.18 4.91
N LYS A 422 -1.32 -4.14 3.61
CA LYS A 422 -2.20 -3.58 2.58
C LYS A 422 -3.60 -4.19 2.62
N ARG A 423 -3.69 -5.53 2.64
CA ARG A 423 -4.98 -6.23 2.73
C ARG A 423 -5.77 -5.87 3.99
N THR A 424 -5.08 -5.68 5.12
CA THR A 424 -5.75 -5.24 6.36
C THR A 424 -6.32 -3.83 6.19
N VAL A 425 -5.52 -2.91 5.66
CA VAL A 425 -5.95 -1.52 5.46
C VAL A 425 -7.13 -1.44 4.50
N GLU A 426 -7.12 -2.27 3.44
CA GLU A 426 -8.23 -2.36 2.49
C GLU A 426 -9.50 -2.89 3.17
N GLN A 427 -9.41 -3.93 3.99
CA GLN A 427 -10.56 -4.43 4.78
C GLN A 427 -11.09 -3.38 5.76
N ASP A 428 -10.21 -2.64 6.45
CA ASP A 428 -10.63 -1.61 7.40
C ASP A 428 -11.24 -0.40 6.66
N GLN A 429 -10.75 -0.06 5.48
CA GLN A 429 -11.36 0.94 4.59
C GLN A 429 -12.76 0.50 4.13
N GLU A 430 -12.90 -0.74 3.67
CA GLU A 430 -14.20 -1.29 3.25
C GLU A 430 -15.22 -1.27 4.39
N ARG A 431 -14.82 -1.68 5.61
CA ARG A 431 -15.68 -1.62 6.79
C ARG A 431 -16.11 -0.21 7.15
N ALA A 432 -15.20 0.76 7.08
CA ALA A 432 -15.51 2.16 7.36
C ALA A 432 -16.51 2.72 6.34
N LEU A 433 -16.32 2.43 5.05
CA LEU A 433 -17.23 2.85 3.99
C LEU A 433 -18.60 2.14 4.10
N GLU A 434 -18.62 0.86 4.44
CA GLU A 434 -19.87 0.13 4.65
C GLU A 434 -20.66 0.68 5.84
N ALA A 435 -20.00 0.94 6.97
CA ALA A 435 -20.61 1.54 8.14
C ALA A 435 -21.14 2.97 7.85
N GLN A 436 -20.40 3.75 7.06
CA GLN A 436 -20.84 5.06 6.59
C GLN A 436 -22.11 4.95 5.72
N ARG A 437 -22.14 4.02 4.75
CA ARG A 437 -23.32 3.78 3.89
C ARG A 437 -24.53 3.29 4.69
N GLN A 438 -24.33 2.40 5.67
CA GLN A 438 -25.40 1.92 6.54
C GLN A 438 -26.01 3.06 7.38
N LEU A 439 -25.16 3.95 7.93
CA LEU A 439 -25.65 5.12 8.66
C LEU A 439 -26.38 6.11 7.75
N GLU A 440 -25.85 6.32 6.54
CA GLU A 440 -26.47 7.22 5.56
C GLU A 440 -27.84 6.70 5.10
N THR A 441 -27.95 5.40 4.80
CA THR A 441 -29.23 4.78 4.42
C THR A 441 -30.24 4.83 5.56
N HIS A 442 -29.82 4.56 6.80
CA HIS A 442 -30.68 4.70 7.98
C HIS A 442 -31.17 6.14 8.17
N LEU A 443 -30.29 7.12 7.92
CA LEU A 443 -30.64 8.53 7.98
C LEU A 443 -31.61 8.91 6.87
N GLN A 444 -31.35 8.50 5.63
CA GLN A 444 -32.27 8.71 4.50
C GLN A 444 -33.65 8.13 4.81
N GLN A 445 -33.73 6.92 5.38
CA GLN A 445 -35.00 6.31 5.79
C GLN A 445 -35.71 7.15 6.86
N ARG A 446 -35.01 7.59 7.92
CA ARG A 446 -35.59 8.44 8.97
C ARG A 446 -36.07 9.78 8.41
N LEU A 447 -35.27 10.43 7.55
CA LEU A 447 -35.66 11.68 6.91
C LEU A 447 -36.86 11.49 5.98
N ALA A 448 -36.93 10.42 5.21
CA ALA A 448 -38.06 10.12 4.33
C ALA A 448 -39.35 9.82 5.13
N VAL A 449 -39.25 9.21 6.31
CA VAL A 449 -40.41 9.06 7.23
C VAL A 449 -40.86 10.42 7.75
N LEU A 450 -39.94 11.28 8.20
CA LEU A 450 -40.25 12.63 8.64
C LEU A 450 -40.88 13.48 7.52
N ALA A 451 -40.32 13.44 6.32
CA ALA A 451 -40.87 14.17 5.17
C ALA A 451 -42.31 13.74 4.85
N ARG A 452 -42.62 12.44 4.97
CA ARG A 452 -43.98 11.90 4.77
C ARG A 452 -44.95 12.27 5.88
N SER A 453 -44.51 12.28 7.14
CA SER A 453 -45.37 12.67 8.28
C SER A 453 -45.66 14.18 8.33
N VAL A 454 -44.88 15.01 7.64
CA VAL A 454 -45.05 16.47 7.54
C VAL A 454 -45.80 16.87 6.27
N SER A 455 -46.19 15.90 5.42
CA SER A 455 -46.91 16.11 4.15
C SER A 455 -48.41 15.77 4.23
N VAL A 456 -48.94 15.55 5.43
CA VAL A 456 -50.38 15.33 5.70
C VAL A 456 -51.00 16.59 6.26
#